data_AF-A0A8X6LHH8-F1
#
_entry.id   AF-A0A8X6LHH8-F1
#
_cell.length_a   1.000
_cell.length_b   1.000
_cell.length_c   1.000
_cell.angle_alpha   90.00
_cell.angle_beta   90.00
_cell.angle_gamma   90.00
#
_symmetry.space_group_name_H-M   'P 1'
#
loop_
_entity.id
_entity.type
_entity.pdbx_description
1 polymer ?
#
loop_
_entity_poly.entity_id
_entity_poly.type
_entity_poly.pdbx_seq_one_letter_code
_entity_poly.pdbx_strand_id
1 'polypeptide(L)'
;MLRARKHAYFFSCDISHMFGQIEIHPRQRHFQKILWKKGLNEPVQIFKLKTVTYGTTPACYLSTRVLKQLSLDERENFPRAADIVLQDVYLDDILSGCSSLNELESLKTELTQLFKSAGMSLHKWCFSHSTNDFPDLHFDQSSEENMTKTLGALWNSSSDTFCFKVSPSTRNIFTKRDVLSQIARIYDPLGLLGPVISKANFFMQQLWLLKLEWQEKLPVPVASEWASFVQSLPDLEELRIPRFLLSENLQSIILYGFSDASEKGFGAVTYVSMINNSGDRHSHLLCSKSRVAPLKTLTIPRFLMNARSLKDERVSGPVS
;
A
#
# COMPACT_ATOMS: atom_id res chain seq x y z
N MET A 1 -1.31 -0.97 5.74
CA MET A 1 -1.65 0.46 5.60
C MET A 1 -2.57 1.01 6.67
N LEU A 2 -3.78 0.48 6.94
CA LEU A 2 -4.64 1.04 8.01
C LEU A 2 -4.00 0.93 9.41
N ARG A 3 -3.47 -0.25 9.77
CA ARG A 3 -2.74 -0.45 11.04
C ARG A 3 -1.53 0.46 11.19
N ALA A 4 -0.83 0.73 10.08
CA ALA A 4 0.30 1.65 10.07
C ALA A 4 -0.07 3.07 10.54
N ARG A 5 -1.36 3.44 10.60
CA ARG A 5 -1.84 4.75 11.07
C ARG A 5 -2.13 4.81 12.57
N LYS A 6 -2.04 3.68 13.29
CA LYS A 6 -2.36 3.60 14.73
C LYS A 6 -1.19 3.92 15.65
N HIS A 7 0.05 3.81 15.15
CA HIS A 7 1.25 3.91 15.97
C HIS A 7 1.79 5.34 16.01
N ALA A 8 2.11 5.86 17.20
CA ALA A 8 2.75 7.16 17.34
C ALA A 8 4.16 7.11 16.74
N TYR A 9 4.94 6.11 17.13
CA TYR A 9 6.24 5.81 16.55
C TYR A 9 6.09 4.69 15.54
N PHE A 10 6.31 5.01 14.27
CA PHE A 10 6.14 4.06 13.17
C PHE A 10 7.49 3.75 12.53
N PHE A 11 7.63 2.51 12.05
CA PHE A 11 8.76 2.09 11.26
C PHE A 11 8.34 1.28 10.04
N SER A 12 9.18 1.35 9.01
CA SER A 12 9.18 0.43 7.89
C SER A 12 10.54 -0.21 7.72
N CYS A 13 10.60 -1.49 7.35
CA CYS A 13 11.82 -2.15 6.92
C CYS A 13 11.53 -3.27 5.94
N ASP A 14 12.57 -3.72 5.24
CA ASP A 14 12.51 -4.76 4.22
C ASP A 14 13.26 -6.02 4.65
N ILE A 15 12.73 -7.20 4.31
CA ILE A 15 13.43 -8.48 4.43
C ILE A 15 14.36 -8.65 3.23
N SER A 16 15.68 -8.63 3.47
CA SER A 16 16.69 -8.68 2.41
C SER A 16 16.63 -9.99 1.64
N HIS A 17 16.45 -9.91 0.32
CA HIS A 17 16.45 -11.07 -0.59
C HIS A 17 15.56 -12.24 -0.13
N MET A 18 14.41 -11.95 0.51
CA MET A 18 13.54 -12.93 1.18
C MET A 18 13.32 -14.23 0.39
N PHE A 19 12.89 -14.13 -0.88
CA PHE A 19 12.61 -15.31 -1.71
C PHE A 19 13.85 -16.22 -1.87
N GLY A 20 15.02 -15.60 -2.04
CA GLY A 20 16.30 -16.29 -2.23
C GLY A 20 16.81 -16.97 -0.97
N GLN A 21 16.24 -16.70 0.20
CA GLN A 21 16.62 -17.31 1.48
C GLN A 21 15.78 -18.55 1.82
N ILE A 22 14.77 -18.88 1.01
CA ILE A 22 13.85 -19.99 1.29
C ILE A 22 14.11 -21.14 0.32
N GLU A 23 14.58 -22.27 0.83
CA GLU A 23 14.82 -23.45 0.00
C GLU A 23 13.53 -24.14 -0.46
N ILE A 24 13.54 -24.57 -1.72
CA ILE A 24 12.53 -25.45 -2.29
C ILE A 24 12.93 -26.89 -2.04
N HIS A 25 11.94 -27.72 -1.69
CA HIS A 25 12.14 -29.14 -1.46
C HIS A 25 12.86 -29.80 -2.67
N PRO A 26 13.92 -30.61 -2.48
CA PRO A 26 14.73 -31.15 -3.56
C PRO A 26 13.95 -31.83 -4.70
N ARG A 27 12.86 -32.54 -4.36
CA ARG A 27 11.96 -33.20 -5.34
C ARG A 27 11.26 -32.22 -6.28
N GLN A 28 11.06 -30.97 -5.88
CA GLN A 28 10.36 -29.96 -6.70
C GLN A 28 11.32 -29.07 -7.51
N ARG A 29 12.63 -29.07 -7.21
CA ARG A 29 13.64 -28.23 -7.90
C ARG A 29 13.73 -28.51 -9.40
N HIS A 30 13.30 -29.68 -9.88
CA HIS A 30 13.24 -29.98 -11.32
C HIS A 30 12.26 -29.08 -12.07
N PHE A 31 11.21 -28.58 -11.41
CA PHE A 31 10.21 -27.68 -12.00
C PHE A 31 10.71 -26.23 -12.10
N GLN A 32 11.86 -25.91 -11.50
CA GLN A 32 12.47 -24.57 -11.53
C GLN A 32 13.74 -24.56 -12.37
N LYS A 33 13.72 -25.26 -13.50
CA LYS A 33 14.83 -25.26 -14.45
C LYS A 33 14.84 -24.00 -15.28
N ILE A 34 16.03 -23.43 -15.46
CA ILE A 34 16.27 -22.33 -16.39
C ILE A 34 17.35 -22.71 -17.39
N LEU A 35 17.22 -22.18 -18.60
CA LEU A 35 18.25 -22.26 -19.63
C LEU A 35 19.07 -20.97 -19.56
N TRP A 36 20.39 -21.11 -19.52
CA TRP A 36 21.30 -19.98 -19.50
C TRP A 36 22.33 -20.13 -20.61
N LYS A 37 22.60 -19.04 -21.32
CA LYS A 37 23.59 -18.99 -22.40
C LYS A 37 24.41 -17.72 -22.22
N LYS A 38 25.69 -17.87 -21.88
CA LYS A 38 26.58 -16.75 -21.54
C LYS A 38 26.95 -15.90 -22.77
N GLY A 39 27.05 -16.52 -23.94
CA GLY A 39 27.32 -15.84 -25.21
C GLY A 39 26.70 -16.57 -26.40
N LEU A 40 26.54 -15.89 -27.54
CA LEU A 40 25.86 -16.42 -28.74
C LEU A 40 26.44 -17.75 -29.24
N ASN A 41 27.74 -17.97 -29.06
CA ASN A 41 28.45 -19.18 -29.50
C ASN A 41 28.73 -20.19 -28.38
N GLU A 42 28.33 -19.90 -27.15
CA GLU A 42 28.53 -20.81 -26.01
C GLU A 42 27.39 -21.85 -25.90
N PRO A 43 27.63 -23.06 -25.39
CA PRO A 43 26.58 -24.06 -25.20
C PRO A 43 25.54 -23.59 -24.16
N VAL A 44 24.28 -23.95 -24.38
CA VAL A 44 23.20 -23.69 -23.40
C VAL A 44 23.40 -24.57 -22.18
N GLN A 45 23.42 -23.96 -21.01
CA GLN A 45 23.51 -24.62 -19.72
C GLN A 45 22.12 -24.70 -19.07
N ILE A 46 21.87 -25.77 -18.33
CA ILE A 46 20.62 -25.97 -17.60
C ILE A 46 20.91 -25.83 -16.10
N PHE A 47 20.30 -24.84 -15.46
CA PHE A 47 20.38 -24.66 -14.01
C PHE A 47 19.07 -25.07 -13.35
N LYS A 48 19.14 -25.55 -12.11
CA LYS A 48 17.98 -25.78 -11.24
C LYS A 48 18.05 -24.80 -10.09
N LEU A 49 17.06 -23.91 -9.99
CA LEU A 49 16.98 -22.99 -8.86
C LEU A 49 16.64 -23.78 -7.59
N LYS A 50 17.34 -23.44 -6.50
CA LYS A 50 17.23 -24.13 -5.21
C LYS A 50 16.22 -23.47 -4.28
N THR A 51 15.91 -22.21 -4.51
CA THR A 51 15.16 -21.34 -3.61
C THR A 51 13.89 -20.83 -4.27
N VAL A 52 12.98 -20.27 -3.48
CA VAL A 52 11.73 -19.70 -4.01
C VAL A 52 12.08 -18.67 -5.08
N THR A 53 11.53 -18.86 -6.29
CA THR A 53 11.78 -17.98 -7.43
C THR A 53 10.66 -16.95 -7.54
N TYR A 54 11.03 -15.67 -7.48
CA TYR A 54 10.08 -14.56 -7.66
C TYR A 54 9.40 -14.61 -9.04
N GLY A 55 8.19 -14.08 -9.13
CA GLY A 55 7.39 -14.10 -10.36
C GLY A 55 6.68 -15.43 -10.64
N THR A 56 6.96 -16.49 -9.88
CA THR A 56 6.15 -17.71 -9.93
C THR A 56 4.86 -17.54 -9.12
N THR A 57 3.75 -18.10 -9.60
CA THR A 57 2.43 -18.01 -8.94
C THR A 57 2.45 -18.34 -7.43
N PRO A 58 3.15 -19.40 -6.95
CA PRO A 58 3.13 -19.74 -5.53
C PRO A 58 4.17 -18.98 -4.68
N ALA A 59 5.06 -18.16 -5.26
CA ALA A 59 6.19 -17.57 -4.54
C ALA A 59 5.75 -16.80 -3.28
N CYS A 60 4.78 -15.90 -3.44
CA CYS A 60 4.25 -15.10 -2.34
C CYS A 60 3.67 -15.98 -1.22
N TYR A 61 2.86 -16.99 -1.59
CA TYR A 61 2.26 -17.89 -0.61
C TYR A 61 3.32 -18.67 0.17
N LEU A 62 4.30 -19.25 -0.51
CA LEU A 62 5.38 -20.00 0.12
C LEU A 62 6.17 -19.12 1.09
N SER A 63 6.57 -17.93 0.66
CA SER A 63 7.31 -16.99 1.51
C SER A 63 6.50 -16.57 2.74
N THR A 64 5.25 -16.16 2.57
CA THR A 64 4.38 -15.80 3.71
C THR A 64 4.16 -16.97 4.66
N ARG A 65 4.06 -18.23 4.16
CA ARG A 65 3.92 -19.41 5.02
C ARG A 65 5.17 -19.68 5.86
N VAL A 66 6.36 -19.44 5.31
CA VAL A 66 7.63 -19.54 6.05
C VAL A 66 7.69 -18.48 7.14
N LEU A 67 7.37 -17.22 6.85
CA LEU A 67 7.35 -16.17 7.85
C LEU A 67 6.34 -16.46 8.98
N LYS A 68 5.15 -16.97 8.62
CA LYS A 68 4.18 -17.45 9.62
C LYS A 68 4.73 -18.57 10.49
N GLN A 69 5.49 -19.52 9.91
CA GLN A 69 6.10 -20.60 10.69
C GLN A 69 7.16 -20.05 11.64
N LEU A 70 8.02 -19.15 11.15
CA LEU A 70 9.03 -18.48 11.96
C LEU A 70 8.40 -17.78 13.18
N SER A 71 7.29 -17.07 13.01
CA SER A 71 6.58 -16.45 14.12
C SER A 71 6.04 -17.44 15.15
N LEU A 72 5.64 -18.64 14.73
CA LEU A 72 5.13 -19.66 15.64
C LEU A 72 6.27 -20.32 16.41
N ASP A 73 7.36 -20.63 15.72
CA ASP A 73 8.52 -21.33 16.30
C ASP A 73 9.26 -20.42 17.30
N GLU A 74 9.36 -19.12 17.02
CA GLU A 74 10.09 -18.15 17.85
C GLU A 74 9.21 -17.34 18.80
N ARG A 75 7.91 -17.67 18.91
CA ARG A 75 6.95 -16.89 19.72
C ARG A 75 7.34 -16.79 21.19
N GLU A 76 7.93 -17.84 21.76
CA GLU A 76 8.34 -17.86 23.16
C GLU A 76 9.56 -16.96 23.43
N ASN A 77 10.49 -16.89 22.48
CA ASN A 77 11.70 -16.06 22.59
C ASN A 77 11.42 -14.59 22.27
N PHE A 78 10.57 -14.34 21.27
CA PHE A 78 10.35 -13.04 20.65
C PHE A 78 8.84 -12.76 20.43
N PRO A 79 8.03 -12.68 21.50
CA PRO A 79 6.57 -12.64 21.40
C PRO A 79 6.03 -11.43 20.63
N ARG A 80 6.62 -10.23 20.80
CA ARG A 80 6.13 -9.03 20.12
C ARG A 80 6.53 -9.02 18.66
N ALA A 81 7.77 -9.42 18.37
CA ALA A 81 8.23 -9.57 17.00
C ALA A 81 7.41 -10.62 16.23
N ALA A 82 7.08 -11.74 16.87
CA ALA A 82 6.22 -12.77 16.30
C ALA A 82 4.82 -12.22 15.93
N ASP A 83 4.20 -11.44 16.82
CA ASP A 83 2.90 -10.82 16.54
C ASP A 83 2.98 -9.81 15.39
N ILE A 84 4.06 -9.02 15.30
CA ILE A 84 4.31 -8.13 14.15
C ILE A 84 4.45 -8.93 12.86
N VAL A 85 5.22 -10.03 12.85
CA VAL A 85 5.40 -10.84 11.64
C VAL A 85 4.09 -11.47 11.16
N LEU A 86 3.21 -11.84 12.09
CA LEU A 86 1.89 -12.38 11.76
C LEU A 86 0.89 -11.34 11.23
N GLN A 87 1.01 -10.09 11.68
CA GLN A 87 -0.04 -9.08 11.50
C GLN A 87 0.33 -7.95 10.54
N ASP A 88 1.61 -7.58 10.48
CA ASP A 88 2.07 -6.32 9.91
C ASP A 88 3.12 -6.49 8.81
N VAL A 89 3.34 -7.75 8.37
CA VAL A 89 4.17 -8.07 7.19
C VAL A 89 3.31 -8.19 5.95
N TYR A 90 3.74 -7.52 4.87
CA TYR A 90 3.20 -7.68 3.54
C TYR A 90 4.34 -8.03 2.59
N LEU A 91 4.40 -9.29 2.17
CA LEU A 91 5.52 -9.83 1.41
C LEU A 91 6.86 -9.58 2.13
N ASP A 92 7.76 -8.81 1.54
CA ASP A 92 9.05 -8.40 2.08
C ASP A 92 9.02 -7.12 2.92
N ASP A 93 7.93 -6.34 2.84
CA ASP A 93 7.74 -5.11 3.62
C ASP A 93 7.19 -5.42 5.03
N ILE A 94 7.80 -4.83 6.07
CA ILE A 94 7.29 -4.84 7.45
C ILE A 94 6.90 -3.42 7.84
N LEU A 95 5.61 -3.20 8.18
CA LEU A 95 5.09 -1.88 8.54
C LEU A 95 4.37 -1.89 9.89
N SER A 96 5.08 -1.49 10.93
CA SER A 96 4.54 -1.53 12.29
C SER A 96 5.04 -0.36 13.13
N GLY A 97 4.84 -0.42 14.43
CA GLY A 97 5.23 0.64 15.33
C GLY A 97 4.81 0.39 16.76
N CYS A 98 4.91 1.43 17.57
CA CYS A 98 4.71 1.39 19.01
C CYS A 98 4.25 2.75 19.55
N SER A 99 4.07 2.83 20.87
CA SER A 99 3.62 4.05 21.56
C SER A 99 4.75 4.81 22.25
N SER A 100 5.95 4.22 22.36
CA SER A 100 7.11 4.88 22.97
C SER A 100 8.43 4.51 22.26
N LEU A 101 9.44 5.35 22.46
CA LEU A 101 10.77 5.17 21.87
C LEU A 101 11.52 3.97 22.43
N ASN A 102 11.47 3.75 23.75
CA ASN A 102 12.09 2.58 24.37
C ASN A 102 11.50 1.27 23.83
N GLU A 103 10.19 1.27 23.56
CA GLU A 103 9.52 0.14 22.93
C GLU A 103 9.98 -0.04 21.47
N LEU A 104 10.20 1.05 20.74
CA LEU A 104 10.68 1.02 19.35
C LEU A 104 12.04 0.33 19.23
N GLU A 105 13.00 0.71 20.08
CA GLU A 105 14.34 0.12 20.10
C GLU A 105 14.30 -1.37 20.46
N SER A 106 13.51 -1.70 21.48
CA SER A 106 13.32 -3.07 21.92
C SER A 106 12.71 -3.93 20.81
N LEU A 107 11.68 -3.42 20.10
CA LEU A 107 11.05 -4.09 18.98
C LEU A 107 11.99 -4.27 17.78
N LYS A 108 12.80 -3.26 17.43
CA LYS A 108 13.81 -3.37 16.37
C LYS A 108 14.80 -4.50 16.69
N THR A 109 15.26 -4.56 17.93
CA THR A 109 16.20 -5.59 18.39
C THR A 109 15.56 -6.98 18.32
N GLU A 110 14.35 -7.12 18.84
CA GLU A 110 13.58 -8.37 18.88
C GLU A 110 13.30 -8.89 17.46
N LEU A 111 12.86 -8.01 16.54
CA LEU A 111 12.66 -8.35 15.13
C LEU A 111 13.96 -8.77 14.45
N THR A 112 15.04 -8.04 14.67
CA THR A 112 16.34 -8.36 14.06
C THR A 112 16.84 -9.73 14.53
N GLN A 113 16.66 -10.06 15.81
CA GLN A 113 17.04 -11.36 16.36
C GLN A 113 16.14 -12.50 15.84
N LEU A 114 14.83 -12.30 15.77
CA LEU A 114 13.88 -13.27 15.21
C LEU A 114 14.21 -13.60 13.74
N PHE A 115 14.46 -12.60 12.89
CA PHE A 115 14.81 -12.89 11.49
C PHE A 115 16.20 -13.51 11.36
N LYS A 116 17.14 -13.14 12.23
CA LYS A 116 18.48 -13.73 12.27
C LYS A 116 18.45 -15.20 12.64
N SER A 117 17.53 -15.66 13.50
CA SER A 117 17.40 -17.09 13.83
C SER A 117 16.98 -17.91 12.61
N ALA A 118 16.25 -17.31 11.67
CA ALA A 118 15.89 -17.89 10.37
C ALA A 118 16.96 -17.74 9.28
N GLY A 119 18.12 -17.14 9.57
CA GLY A 119 19.14 -16.83 8.58
C GLY A 119 18.76 -15.69 7.62
N MET A 120 17.76 -14.89 7.99
CA MET A 120 17.32 -13.71 7.23
C MET A 120 17.84 -12.43 7.87
N SER A 121 17.88 -11.34 7.11
CA SER A 121 18.30 -10.02 7.60
C SER A 121 17.30 -8.93 7.21
N LEU A 122 17.08 -8.00 8.14
CA LEU A 122 16.26 -6.82 7.91
C LEU A 122 17.16 -5.65 7.50
N HIS A 123 16.70 -4.85 6.54
CA HIS A 123 17.42 -3.68 6.03
C HIS A 123 16.46 -2.55 5.67
N LYS A 124 17.01 -1.41 5.24
CA LYS A 124 16.23 -0.21 4.84
C LYS A 124 15.23 0.25 5.90
N TRP A 125 15.70 0.36 7.13
CA TRP A 125 14.87 0.85 8.22
C TRP A 125 14.56 2.33 8.03
N CYS A 126 13.29 2.72 8.18
CA CYS A 126 12.84 4.10 8.17
C CYS A 126 11.87 4.32 9.35
N PHE A 127 11.88 5.51 9.97
CA PHE A 127 11.13 5.83 11.19
C PHE A 127 10.42 7.18 11.08
N SER A 128 9.25 7.35 11.72
CA SER A 128 8.43 8.57 11.66
C SER A 128 9.01 9.82 12.35
N HIS A 129 10.22 9.73 12.90
CA HIS A 129 10.89 10.82 13.60
C HIS A 129 12.36 10.85 13.18
N SER A 130 12.98 12.03 13.24
CA SER A 130 14.36 12.17 12.78
C SER A 130 15.32 11.38 13.68
N THR A 131 16.32 10.76 13.08
CA THR A 131 17.41 10.08 13.82
C THR A 131 18.19 11.06 14.70
N ASN A 132 18.17 12.35 14.37
CA ASN A 132 18.78 13.42 15.16
C ASN A 132 18.10 13.64 16.52
N ASP A 133 16.85 13.21 16.69
CA ASP A 133 16.18 13.24 18.00
C ASP A 133 16.70 12.11 18.92
N PHE A 134 17.49 11.17 18.39
CA PHE A 134 17.96 9.96 19.08
C PHE A 134 19.44 9.63 18.80
N PRO A 135 20.39 10.41 19.36
CA PRO A 135 21.82 10.27 19.08
C PRO A 135 22.43 8.91 19.48
N ASP A 136 21.81 8.19 20.42
CA ASP A 136 22.27 6.86 20.87
C ASP A 136 21.74 5.70 20.00
N LEU A 137 20.80 5.98 19.08
CA LEU A 137 20.21 4.97 18.21
C LEU A 137 20.84 5.03 16.83
N HIS A 138 21.78 4.12 16.55
CA HIS A 138 22.26 3.83 15.20
C HIS A 138 21.13 3.21 14.36
N PHE A 139 20.25 4.05 13.84
CA PHE A 139 19.37 3.69 12.75
C PHE A 139 20.17 3.88 11.46
N ASP A 140 20.48 2.78 10.77
CA ASP A 140 20.95 2.81 9.38
C ASP A 140 19.81 3.34 8.51
N GLN A 141 19.65 4.66 8.50
CA GLN A 141 18.72 5.34 7.61
C GLN A 141 19.38 5.31 6.23
N SER A 142 18.98 4.34 5.41
CA SER A 142 19.66 4.05 4.14
C SER A 142 19.36 5.04 3.01
N SER A 143 18.83 6.24 3.29
CA SER A 143 18.52 7.21 2.25
C SER A 143 18.61 8.65 2.73
N GLU A 144 19.39 9.45 2.01
CA GLU A 144 19.41 10.93 2.08
C GLU A 144 18.04 11.55 1.70
N GLU A 145 17.10 10.74 1.22
CA GLU A 145 15.72 11.12 0.97
C GLU A 145 14.81 10.61 2.10
N ASN A 146 14.18 11.54 2.84
CA ASN A 146 13.16 11.28 3.87
C ASN A 146 11.84 10.71 3.31
N MET A 147 11.85 10.19 2.08
CA MET A 147 10.68 9.79 1.30
C MET A 147 10.77 8.32 0.94
N THR A 148 9.98 7.48 1.60
CA THR A 148 9.96 6.04 1.33
C THR A 148 8.67 5.66 0.61
N LYS A 149 8.78 4.83 -0.42
CA LYS A 149 7.60 4.16 -1.00
C LYS A 149 7.25 2.98 -0.10
N THR A 150 6.10 3.07 0.55
CA THR A 150 5.62 2.09 1.50
C THR A 150 4.31 1.51 0.98
N LEU A 151 4.32 0.24 0.55
CA LEU A 151 3.18 -0.42 -0.09
C LEU A 151 2.56 0.40 -1.22
N GLY A 152 3.37 1.08 -2.03
CA GLY A 152 2.93 1.90 -3.16
C GLY A 152 2.44 3.31 -2.80
N ALA A 153 2.25 3.65 -1.52
CA ALA A 153 2.04 5.02 -1.08
C ALA A 153 3.39 5.69 -0.77
N LEU A 154 3.53 6.99 -1.03
CA LEU A 154 4.70 7.73 -0.58
C LEU A 154 4.48 8.24 0.84
N TRP A 155 5.46 7.99 1.70
CA TRP A 155 5.46 8.45 3.08
C TRP A 155 6.71 9.27 3.34
N ASN A 156 6.50 10.46 3.90
CA ASN A 156 7.57 11.33 4.38
C ASN A 156 7.82 11.01 5.85
N SER A 157 9.00 10.50 6.14
CA SER A 157 9.38 10.06 7.48
C SER A 157 9.57 11.23 8.45
N SER A 158 10.10 12.38 7.99
CA SER A 158 10.37 13.53 8.86
C SER A 158 9.13 14.29 9.31
N SER A 159 8.15 14.43 8.42
CA SER A 159 6.88 15.12 8.70
C SER A 159 5.75 14.17 9.10
N ASP A 160 6.01 12.86 9.04
CA ASP A 160 5.05 11.79 9.25
C ASP A 160 3.74 11.92 8.44
N THR A 161 3.88 12.23 7.15
CA THR A 161 2.74 12.45 6.26
C THR A 161 2.78 11.52 5.05
N PHE A 162 1.61 11.08 4.59
CA PHE A 162 1.45 10.54 3.25
C PHE A 162 1.51 11.68 2.23
N CYS A 163 2.29 11.42 1.19
CA CYS A 163 2.49 12.30 0.05
C CYS A 163 2.08 11.56 -1.22
N PHE A 164 1.96 12.31 -2.32
CA PHE A 164 1.65 11.76 -3.63
C PHE A 164 2.64 12.34 -4.63
N LYS A 165 3.10 11.51 -5.57
CA LYS A 165 3.96 11.94 -6.67
C LYS A 165 3.28 11.53 -7.95
N VAL A 166 3.13 12.48 -8.86
CA VAL A 166 2.46 12.27 -10.12
C VAL A 166 3.43 12.59 -11.24
N SER A 167 3.48 11.70 -12.23
CA SER A 167 4.24 11.95 -13.46
C SER A 167 3.24 12.05 -14.60
N PRO A 168 2.59 13.21 -14.77
CA PRO A 168 1.63 13.40 -15.86
C PRO A 168 2.37 13.25 -17.19
N SER A 169 1.76 12.60 -18.17
CA SER A 169 2.39 12.54 -19.49
C SER A 169 2.21 13.87 -20.20
N THR A 170 3.30 14.41 -20.73
CA THR A 170 3.35 15.67 -21.50
C THR A 170 2.81 15.56 -22.94
N ARG A 171 2.12 14.46 -23.26
CA ARG A 171 1.58 14.23 -24.60
C ARG A 171 0.29 15.01 -24.80
N ASN A 172 0.09 15.55 -26.01
CA ASN A 172 -1.14 16.26 -26.39
C ASN A 172 -2.18 15.35 -27.07
N ILE A 173 -1.80 14.11 -27.40
CA ILE A 173 -2.66 13.14 -28.05
C ILE A 173 -2.78 11.95 -27.12
N PHE A 174 -4.01 11.65 -26.72
CA PHE A 174 -4.34 10.53 -25.85
C PHE A 174 -5.19 9.52 -26.61
N THR A 175 -5.00 8.26 -26.27
CA THR A 175 -5.90 7.16 -26.60
C THR A 175 -6.62 6.70 -25.35
N LYS A 176 -7.69 5.91 -25.52
CA LYS A 176 -8.39 5.26 -24.40
C LYS A 176 -7.45 4.38 -23.55
N ARG A 177 -6.45 3.75 -24.17
CA ARG A 177 -5.40 2.99 -23.46
C ARG A 177 -4.52 3.90 -22.60
N ASP A 178 -4.14 5.07 -23.11
CA ASP A 178 -3.31 6.01 -22.36
C ASP A 178 -4.04 6.55 -21.12
N VAL A 179 -5.33 6.88 -21.26
CA VAL A 179 -6.20 7.30 -20.15
C VAL A 179 -6.24 6.23 -19.06
N LEU A 180 -6.55 4.99 -19.43
CA LEU A 180 -6.59 3.89 -18.46
C LEU A 180 -5.23 3.67 -17.79
N SER A 181 -4.13 3.75 -18.56
CA SER A 181 -2.78 3.62 -18.02
C SER A 181 -2.46 4.73 -17.03
N GLN A 182 -2.90 5.97 -17.27
CA GLN A 182 -2.70 7.07 -16.33
C GLN A 182 -3.52 6.90 -15.05
N ILE A 183 -4.79 6.49 -15.16
CA ILE A 183 -5.64 6.21 -14.00
C ILE A 183 -4.99 5.13 -13.12
N ALA A 184 -4.50 4.05 -13.73
CA ALA A 184 -3.85 2.95 -13.02
C ALA A 184 -2.54 3.34 -12.32
N ARG A 185 -1.90 4.46 -12.70
CA ARG A 185 -0.71 4.99 -12.02
C ARG A 185 -1.05 5.74 -10.74
N ILE A 186 -2.29 6.19 -10.56
CA ILE A 186 -2.74 6.84 -9.33
C ILE A 186 -3.02 5.74 -8.30
N TYR A 187 -1.99 5.37 -7.55
CA TYR A 187 -2.07 4.33 -6.53
C TYR A 187 -2.56 4.91 -5.20
N ASP A 188 -3.69 4.41 -4.71
CA ASP A 188 -4.33 4.91 -3.49
C ASP A 188 -5.00 3.77 -2.70
N PRO A 189 -4.23 3.04 -1.86
CA PRO A 189 -4.72 1.85 -1.18
C PRO A 189 -5.77 2.20 -0.10
N LEU A 190 -5.68 3.41 0.47
CA LEU A 190 -6.56 3.91 1.51
C LEU A 190 -7.73 4.72 0.96
N GLY A 191 -7.73 5.04 -0.33
CA GLY A 191 -8.79 5.82 -0.96
C GLY A 191 -8.78 7.31 -0.63
N LEU A 192 -7.65 7.84 -0.15
CA LEU A 192 -7.50 9.23 0.27
C LEU A 192 -7.65 10.23 -0.90
N LEU A 193 -7.39 9.78 -2.13
CA LEU A 193 -7.58 10.49 -3.38
C LEU A 193 -8.93 10.15 -4.04
N GLY A 194 -9.89 9.64 -3.26
CA GLY A 194 -11.21 9.21 -3.73
C GLY A 194 -11.88 10.14 -4.74
N PRO A 195 -11.95 11.47 -4.50
CA PRO A 195 -12.55 12.42 -5.45
C PRO A 195 -11.83 12.46 -6.81
N VAL A 196 -10.50 12.45 -6.79
CA VAL A 196 -9.65 12.52 -8.00
C VAL A 196 -9.81 11.25 -8.84
N ILE A 197 -9.70 10.09 -8.19
CA ILE A 197 -9.85 8.79 -8.84
C ILE A 197 -11.27 8.61 -9.38
N SER A 198 -12.28 9.09 -8.64
CA SER A 198 -13.68 9.01 -9.09
C SER A 198 -13.88 9.85 -10.35
N LYS A 199 -13.37 11.09 -10.40
CA LYS A 199 -13.42 11.94 -11.60
C LYS A 199 -12.77 11.25 -12.80
N ALA A 200 -11.60 10.65 -12.61
CA ALA A 200 -10.89 9.94 -13.67
C ALA A 200 -11.65 8.68 -14.14
N ASN A 201 -12.26 7.94 -13.21
CA ASN A 201 -13.07 6.77 -13.54
C ASN A 201 -14.38 7.13 -14.26
N PHE A 202 -15.02 8.25 -13.92
CA PHE A 202 -16.19 8.76 -14.66
C PHE A 202 -15.80 9.14 -16.09
N PHE A 203 -14.65 9.78 -16.27
CA PHE A 203 -14.12 10.06 -17.59
C PHE A 203 -13.88 8.78 -18.39
N MET A 204 -13.30 7.75 -17.77
CA MET A 204 -13.14 6.44 -18.41
C MET A 204 -14.48 5.84 -18.84
N GLN A 205 -15.52 5.93 -17.99
CA GLN A 205 -16.88 5.49 -18.33
C GLN A 205 -17.45 6.22 -19.55
N GLN A 206 -17.23 7.54 -19.66
CA GLN A 206 -17.63 8.32 -20.83
C GLN A 206 -16.97 7.80 -22.10
N LEU A 207 -15.67 7.44 -22.08
CA LEU A 207 -14.99 6.84 -23.23
C LEU A 207 -15.58 5.48 -23.64
N TRP A 208 -16.05 4.69 -22.68
CA TRP A 208 -16.77 3.45 -22.95
C TRP A 208 -18.11 3.70 -23.64
N LEU A 209 -18.84 4.73 -23.21
CA LEU A 209 -20.12 5.11 -23.82
C LEU A 209 -19.97 5.65 -25.24
N LEU A 210 -18.87 6.34 -25.52
CA LEU A 210 -18.50 6.79 -26.87
C LEU A 210 -18.06 5.65 -27.80
N LYS A 211 -17.92 4.42 -27.27
CA LYS A 211 -17.49 3.22 -28.03
C LYS A 211 -16.14 3.39 -28.75
N LEU A 212 -15.24 4.19 -28.18
CA LEU A 212 -13.88 4.36 -28.72
C LEU A 212 -13.06 3.09 -28.60
N GLU A 213 -12.29 2.80 -29.64
CA GLU A 213 -11.31 1.71 -29.66
C GLU A 213 -10.07 2.03 -28.82
N TRP A 214 -9.32 1.00 -28.41
CA TRP A 214 -8.19 1.16 -27.47
C TRP A 214 -7.08 2.08 -27.97
N GLN A 215 -6.82 2.08 -29.29
CA GLN A 215 -5.76 2.87 -29.94
C GLN A 215 -6.33 4.10 -30.67
N GLU A 216 -7.64 4.32 -30.61
CA GLU A 216 -8.28 5.45 -31.24
C GLU A 216 -7.97 6.74 -30.47
N LYS A 217 -7.74 7.82 -31.23
CA LYS A 217 -7.48 9.15 -30.66
C LYS A 217 -8.75 9.70 -30.03
N LEU A 218 -8.62 10.35 -28.88
CA LEU A 218 -9.76 11.02 -28.25
C LEU A 218 -10.28 12.16 -29.15
N PRO A 219 -11.61 12.32 -29.31
CA PRO A 219 -12.20 13.48 -29.95
C PRO A 219 -11.77 14.78 -29.26
N VAL A 220 -11.60 15.87 -30.02
CA VAL A 220 -11.04 17.14 -29.53
C VAL A 220 -11.70 17.64 -28.22
N PRO A 221 -13.04 17.67 -28.08
CA PRO A 221 -13.66 18.14 -26.84
C PRO A 221 -13.28 17.29 -25.61
N VAL A 222 -13.22 15.97 -25.80
CA VAL A 222 -12.92 14.98 -24.75
C VAL A 222 -11.42 14.99 -24.42
N ALA A 223 -10.58 15.19 -25.42
CA ALA A 223 -9.13 15.33 -25.25
C ALA A 223 -8.80 16.59 -24.42
N SER A 224 -9.45 17.71 -24.67
CA SER A 224 -9.27 18.95 -23.90
C SER A 224 -9.69 18.80 -22.44
N GLU A 225 -10.81 18.12 -22.17
CA GLU A 225 -11.25 17.80 -20.80
C GLU A 225 -10.20 16.94 -20.07
N TRP A 226 -9.70 15.88 -20.72
CA TRP A 226 -8.65 15.04 -20.16
C TRP A 226 -7.35 15.82 -19.90
N ALA A 227 -6.92 16.65 -20.86
CA ALA A 227 -5.72 17.45 -20.73
C ALA A 227 -5.81 18.40 -19.53
N SER A 228 -6.96 19.03 -19.31
CA SER A 228 -7.20 19.87 -18.13
C SER A 228 -7.12 19.06 -16.82
N PHE A 229 -7.69 17.85 -16.78
CA PHE A 229 -7.55 16.97 -15.62
C PHE A 229 -6.08 16.61 -15.35
N VAL A 230 -5.33 16.23 -16.38
CA VAL A 230 -3.90 15.87 -16.27
C VAL A 230 -3.06 17.06 -15.80
N GLN A 231 -3.37 18.28 -16.26
CA GLN A 231 -2.70 19.51 -15.83
C GLN A 231 -2.94 19.86 -14.36
N SER A 232 -4.06 19.43 -13.76
CA SER A 232 -4.34 19.60 -12.33
C SER A 232 -3.74 18.52 -11.42
N LEU A 233 -3.22 17.43 -11.98
CA LEU A 233 -2.65 16.34 -11.18
C LEU A 233 -1.40 16.72 -10.36
N PRO A 234 -0.52 17.63 -10.82
CA PRO A 234 0.61 18.11 -10.00
C PRO A 234 0.18 18.71 -8.66
N ASP A 235 -1.03 19.27 -8.54
CA ASP A 235 -1.56 19.84 -7.28
C ASP A 235 -1.67 18.76 -6.18
N LEU A 236 -1.74 17.47 -6.54
CA LEU A 236 -1.73 16.37 -5.58
C LEU A 236 -0.40 16.23 -4.86
N GLU A 237 0.70 16.72 -5.45
CA GLU A 237 2.02 16.72 -4.82
C GLU A 237 2.13 17.74 -3.68
N GLU A 238 1.18 18.66 -3.54
CA GLU A 238 1.09 19.59 -2.40
C GLU A 238 0.30 18.98 -1.24
N LEU A 239 -0.54 17.97 -1.50
CA LEU A 239 -1.36 17.34 -0.47
C LEU A 239 -0.48 16.57 0.52
N ARG A 240 -0.64 16.89 1.80
CA ARG A 240 0.00 16.20 2.94
C ARG A 240 -1.09 15.66 3.85
N ILE A 241 -1.11 14.34 4.07
CA ILE A 241 -2.09 13.70 4.94
C ILE A 241 -1.36 13.06 6.13
N PRO A 242 -1.64 13.45 7.39
CA PRO A 242 -1.01 12.85 8.56
C PRO A 242 -1.19 11.34 8.58
N ARG A 243 -0.09 10.58 8.75
CA ARG A 243 -0.15 9.13 8.88
C ARG A 243 -0.81 8.76 10.20
N PHE A 244 -0.24 9.23 11.30
CA PHE A 244 -0.72 8.97 12.65
C PHE A 244 -2.08 9.63 12.87
N LEU A 245 -3.04 8.86 13.37
CA LEU A 245 -4.41 9.31 13.57
C LEU A 245 -4.79 9.51 15.02
N LEU A 246 -4.13 8.84 15.97
CA LEU A 246 -4.53 8.88 17.37
C LEU A 246 -3.94 10.10 18.06
N SER A 247 -4.60 10.58 19.11
CA SER A 247 -4.04 11.58 20.00
C SER A 247 -3.71 10.96 21.36
N GLU A 248 -2.90 11.65 22.16
CA GLU A 248 -2.76 11.30 23.57
C GLU A 248 -4.07 11.63 24.33
N ASN A 249 -4.30 10.95 25.46
CA ASN A 249 -5.42 11.24 26.38
C ASN A 249 -6.82 11.12 25.75
N LEU A 250 -7.06 10.02 25.03
CA LEU A 250 -8.35 9.71 24.41
C LEU A 250 -9.35 9.17 25.44
N GLN A 251 -10.53 9.79 25.51
CA GLN A 251 -11.66 9.27 26.25
C GLN A 251 -12.44 8.24 25.42
N SER A 252 -12.65 8.54 24.14
CA SER A 252 -13.38 7.64 23.25
C SER A 252 -12.98 7.80 21.79
N ILE A 253 -13.16 6.71 21.03
CA ILE A 253 -12.95 6.63 19.59
C ILE A 253 -14.26 6.15 18.96
N ILE A 254 -14.79 6.92 18.01
CA ILE A 254 -16.03 6.62 17.30
C ILE A 254 -15.74 6.58 15.80
N LEU A 255 -16.17 5.51 15.14
CA LEU A 255 -16.08 5.38 13.68
C LEU A 255 -17.39 5.83 13.02
N TYR A 256 -17.32 6.89 12.23
CA TYR A 256 -18.43 7.37 11.42
C TYR A 256 -18.29 6.85 10.00
N GLY A 257 -19.29 6.13 9.51
CA GLY A 257 -19.37 5.77 8.10
C GLY A 257 -20.44 6.56 7.40
N PHE A 258 -20.06 7.24 6.34
CA PHE A 258 -20.99 7.90 5.43
C PHE A 258 -20.99 7.14 4.10
N SER A 259 -22.13 7.10 3.45
CA SER A 259 -22.31 6.49 2.14
C SER A 259 -23.19 7.40 1.31
N ASP A 260 -22.78 7.66 0.07
CA ASP A 260 -23.54 8.48 -0.86
C ASP A 260 -23.55 7.83 -2.25
N ALA A 261 -24.58 8.15 -3.03
CA ALA A 261 -24.79 7.62 -4.36
C ALA A 261 -25.40 8.66 -5.29
N SER A 262 -24.90 8.67 -6.52
CA SER A 262 -25.38 9.48 -7.63
C SER A 262 -25.60 8.60 -8.85
N GLU A 263 -26.16 9.17 -9.92
CA GLU A 263 -26.28 8.50 -11.22
C GLU A 263 -24.93 8.10 -11.83
N LYS A 264 -23.86 8.83 -11.50
CA LYS A 264 -22.51 8.58 -12.04
C LYS A 264 -21.73 7.56 -11.22
N GLY A 265 -21.98 7.47 -9.93
CA GLY A 265 -21.24 6.59 -9.03
C GLY A 265 -21.67 6.69 -7.59
N PHE A 266 -21.14 5.77 -6.79
CA PHE A 266 -21.44 5.65 -5.38
C PHE A 266 -20.15 5.41 -4.59
N GLY A 267 -20.14 5.80 -3.33
CA GLY A 267 -18.97 5.68 -2.49
C GLY A 267 -19.31 5.67 -1.02
N ALA A 268 -18.37 5.18 -0.23
CA ALA A 268 -18.43 5.20 1.21
C ALA A 268 -17.11 5.69 1.78
N VAL A 269 -17.21 6.46 2.86
CA VAL A 269 -16.09 7.06 3.56
C VAL A 269 -16.22 6.71 5.04
N THR A 270 -15.11 6.37 5.68
CA THR A 270 -15.05 6.14 7.11
C THR A 270 -14.15 7.19 7.74
N TYR A 271 -14.69 7.94 8.69
CA TYR A 271 -13.96 8.87 9.53
C TYR A 271 -13.76 8.26 10.90
N VAL A 272 -12.58 8.49 11.46
CA VAL A 272 -12.35 8.30 12.89
C VAL A 272 -12.59 9.64 13.59
N SER A 273 -13.41 9.63 14.63
CA SER A 273 -13.62 10.77 15.50
C SER A 273 -13.18 10.42 16.90
N MET A 274 -12.38 11.30 17.48
CA MET A 274 -11.77 11.15 18.78
C MET A 274 -12.24 12.27 19.68
N ILE A 275 -12.52 11.91 20.93
CA ILE A 275 -12.86 12.86 21.99
C ILE A 275 -11.76 12.75 23.03
N ASN A 276 -11.08 13.87 23.30
CA ASN A 276 -10.06 13.94 24.34
C ASN A 276 -10.72 14.07 25.72
N ASN A 277 -9.93 13.93 26.80
CA ASN A 277 -10.43 14.09 28.17
C ASN A 277 -10.96 15.51 28.49
N SER A 278 -10.60 16.51 27.68
CA SER A 278 -11.08 17.90 27.79
C SER A 278 -12.42 18.13 27.07
N GLY A 279 -12.93 17.14 26.32
CA GLY A 279 -14.13 17.22 25.50
C GLY A 279 -13.92 17.75 24.07
N ASP A 280 -12.69 18.10 23.67
CA ASP A 280 -12.40 18.50 22.30
C ASP A 280 -12.50 17.31 21.36
N ARG A 281 -13.03 17.60 20.16
CA ARG A 281 -13.34 16.60 19.16
C ARG A 281 -12.51 16.81 17.91
N HIS A 282 -11.73 15.79 17.56
CA HIS A 282 -10.96 15.75 16.32
C HIS A 282 -11.51 14.65 15.41
N SER A 283 -11.46 14.87 14.09
CA SER A 283 -11.90 13.87 13.12
C SER A 283 -10.97 13.81 11.92
N HIS A 284 -10.64 12.60 11.49
CA HIS A 284 -9.77 12.35 10.34
C HIS A 284 -10.38 11.29 9.41
N LEU A 285 -10.13 11.43 8.11
CA LEU A 285 -10.48 10.42 7.13
C LEU A 285 -9.60 9.18 7.32
N LEU A 286 -10.22 8.06 7.68
CA LEU A 286 -9.54 6.78 7.86
C LEU A 286 -9.32 6.09 6.50
N CYS A 287 -10.40 5.91 5.74
CA CYS A 287 -10.38 5.37 4.38
C CYS A 287 -11.68 5.66 3.61
N SER A 288 -11.62 5.61 2.28
CA SER A 288 -12.80 5.83 1.41
C SER A 288 -12.80 5.02 0.12
N LYS A 289 -13.89 4.34 -0.22
CA LYS A 289 -14.00 3.52 -1.43
C LYS A 289 -15.09 4.07 -2.32
N SER A 290 -14.82 4.21 -3.61
CA SER A 290 -15.81 4.57 -4.61
C SER A 290 -15.88 3.54 -5.73
N ARG A 291 -17.04 3.49 -6.39
CA ARG A 291 -17.27 2.70 -7.61
C ARG A 291 -18.10 3.55 -8.58
N VAL A 292 -17.83 3.35 -9.86
CA VAL A 292 -18.64 3.91 -10.93
C VAL A 292 -19.98 3.18 -10.98
N ALA A 293 -21.07 3.90 -11.23
CA ALA A 293 -22.39 3.32 -11.34
C ALA A 293 -22.47 2.42 -12.60
N PRO A 294 -23.06 1.21 -12.52
CA PRO A 294 -23.34 0.39 -13.69
C PRO A 294 -24.22 1.15 -14.69
N LEU A 295 -23.97 0.91 -15.98
CA LEU A 295 -24.77 1.50 -17.07
C LEU A 295 -26.22 0.98 -17.12
N LYS A 296 -26.47 -0.20 -16.56
CA LYS A 296 -27.83 -0.67 -16.29
C LYS A 296 -28.32 0.04 -15.04
N THR A 297 -29.30 0.91 -15.22
CA THR A 297 -29.91 1.72 -14.16
C THR A 297 -30.48 0.81 -13.07
N LEU A 298 -29.79 0.79 -11.92
CA LEU A 298 -30.38 0.44 -10.65
C LEU A 298 -30.87 1.73 -9.98
N THR A 299 -31.87 1.63 -9.12
CA THR A 299 -32.41 2.80 -8.41
C THR A 299 -31.39 3.33 -7.39
N ILE A 300 -31.39 4.65 -7.13
CA ILE A 300 -30.51 5.32 -6.15
C ILE A 300 -30.51 4.62 -4.77
N PRO A 301 -31.66 4.17 -4.22
CA PRO A 301 -31.68 3.40 -2.96
C PRO A 301 -30.82 2.13 -2.99
N ARG A 302 -30.71 1.46 -4.15
CA ARG A 302 -29.88 0.27 -4.30
C ARG A 302 -28.39 0.59 -4.37
N PHE A 303 -28.04 1.75 -4.93
CA PHE A 303 -26.65 2.24 -4.86
C PHE A 303 -26.25 2.65 -3.45
N LEU A 304 -27.17 3.20 -2.65
CA LEU A 304 -26.91 3.44 -1.23
C LEU A 304 -26.65 2.14 -0.46
N MET A 305 -27.39 1.06 -0.73
CA MET A 305 -27.11 -0.26 -0.15
C MET A 305 -25.73 -0.79 -0.57
N ASN A 306 -25.38 -0.67 -1.85
CA ASN A 306 -24.06 -1.09 -2.34
C ASN A 306 -22.93 -0.22 -1.77
N ALA A 307 -23.16 1.08 -1.59
CA ALA A 307 -22.20 1.98 -0.94
C ALA A 307 -21.97 1.55 0.51
N ARG A 308 -23.03 1.17 1.24
CA ARG A 308 -22.90 0.63 2.60
C ARG A 308 -22.06 -0.65 2.63
N SER A 309 -22.26 -1.58 1.70
CA SER A 309 -21.45 -2.82 1.67
C SER A 309 -19.98 -2.58 1.33
N LEU A 310 -19.63 -1.50 0.60
CA LEU A 310 -18.23 -1.10 0.36
C LEU A 310 -17.49 -0.75 1.65
N LYS A 311 -18.22 -0.26 2.66
CA LYS A 311 -17.66 0.05 3.98
C LYS A 311 -17.19 -1.23 4.67
N ASP A 312 -18.04 -2.25 4.66
CA ASP A 312 -17.76 -3.54 5.32
C ASP A 312 -16.56 -4.22 4.67
N GLU A 313 -16.51 -4.31 3.33
CA GLU A 313 -15.38 -4.90 2.57
C GLU A 313 -14.01 -4.28 2.92
N ARG A 314 -13.96 -3.01 3.34
CA ARG A 314 -12.70 -2.30 3.63
C ARG A 314 -12.29 -2.33 5.09
N VAL A 315 -13.25 -2.47 6.00
CA VAL A 315 -12.99 -2.53 7.45
C VAL A 315 -12.67 -3.97 7.88
N SER A 316 -13.29 -4.98 7.24
CA SER A 316 -13.11 -6.39 7.61
C SER A 316 -11.89 -7.07 6.97
N GLY A 317 -11.19 -6.43 6.04
CA GLY A 317 -10.22 -7.11 5.15
C GLY A 317 -10.91 -8.13 4.23
N PRO A 318 -10.19 -8.71 3.25
CA PRO A 318 -10.73 -9.81 2.48
C PRO A 318 -10.97 -11.00 3.42
N VAL A 319 -12.23 -11.37 3.59
CA VAL A 319 -12.59 -12.68 4.12
C VAL A 319 -12.18 -13.69 3.05
N SER A 320 -10.99 -14.26 3.19
CA SER A 320 -10.49 -15.36 2.37
C SER A 320 -10.56 -16.66 3.14
#